data_AF-X1KYB0-F1
#
_entry.id   AF-X1KYB0-F1
#
_cell.length_a   1.000
_cell.length_b   1.000
_cell.length_c   1.000
_cell.angle_alpha   90.00
_cell.angle_beta   90.00
_cell.angle_gamma   90.00
#
_symmetry.space_group_name_H-M   'P 1'
#
loop_
_entity.id
_entity.type
_entity.pdbx_description
1 polymer ?
#
loop_
_entity_poly.entity_id
_entity_poly.type
_entity_poly.pdbx_seq_one_letter_code
_entity_poly.pdbx_strand_id
1 'polypeptide(L)'
;STICVGMAASMATVLLCAGAKGKRYALPNSTIHLHQAVGSAQGQATDIEIAAREIIRQQEIIRDILVRHTGQSMEKIKHDTDRDFFLNPEQAVEYGIVDEVLGKPKEETAKKKSGKK
;
A
#
# COMPACT_ATOMS: atom_id res chain seq x y z
N SER A 1 0.70 4.15 13.89
CA SER A 1 1.52 4.62 12.76
C SER A 1 1.94 3.39 11.97
N THR A 2 2.06 3.49 10.66
CA THR A 2 2.66 2.46 9.79
C THR A 2 3.78 3.09 9.00
N ILE A 3 4.90 2.38 8.84
CA ILE A 3 6.06 2.88 8.11
C ILE A 3 6.58 1.77 7.20
N CYS A 4 6.63 2.03 5.90
CA CYS A 4 7.29 1.15 4.94
C CYS A 4 8.79 1.46 4.91
N VAL A 5 9.59 0.43 5.17
CA VAL A 5 11.05 0.47 5.10
C VAL A 5 11.48 -0.63 4.12
N GLY A 6 12.06 -0.26 2.99
CA GLY A 6 12.45 -1.22 1.95
C GLY A 6 11.28 -1.62 1.05
N MET A 7 10.39 -2.49 1.51
CA MET A 7 9.24 -2.91 0.70
C MET A 7 8.02 -3.29 1.53
N ALA A 8 6.85 -2.88 1.06
CA ALA A 8 5.55 -3.42 1.46
C ALA A 8 4.91 -4.06 0.24
N ALA A 9 4.76 -5.39 0.26
CA ALA A 9 4.20 -6.17 -0.84
C ALA A 9 3.02 -7.00 -0.36
N SER A 10 2.02 -7.21 -1.23
CA SER A 10 0.86 -8.06 -0.93
C SER A 10 0.14 -7.59 0.34
N MET A 11 -0.12 -8.49 1.28
CA MET A 11 -0.74 -8.19 2.58
C MET A 11 -0.02 -7.11 3.39
N ALA A 12 1.29 -6.91 3.21
CA ALA A 12 1.99 -5.82 3.88
C ALA A 12 1.50 -4.43 3.39
N THR A 13 1.10 -4.29 2.13
CA THR A 13 0.48 -3.06 1.60
C THR A 13 -0.89 -2.81 2.21
N VAL A 14 -1.66 -3.87 2.43
CA VAL A 14 -2.96 -3.79 3.13
C VAL A 14 -2.75 -3.29 4.56
N LEU A 15 -1.79 -3.87 5.29
CA LEU A 15 -1.44 -3.41 6.64
C LEU A 15 -0.91 -1.97 6.65
N LEU A 16 -0.07 -1.61 5.67
CA LEU A 16 0.49 -0.26 5.53
C LEU A 16 -0.63 0.78 5.38
N CYS A 17 -1.55 0.56 4.43
CA CYS A 17 -2.63 1.51 4.16
C CYS A 17 -3.69 1.58 5.26
N ALA A 18 -3.84 0.50 6.04
CA ALA A 18 -4.74 0.41 7.18
C ALA A 18 -4.25 1.17 8.43
N GLY A 19 -3.03 1.73 8.40
CA GLY A 19 -2.55 2.62 9.45
C GLY A 19 -3.47 3.84 9.64
N ALA A 20 -3.40 4.46 10.82
CA ALA A 20 -4.17 5.65 11.13
C ALA A 20 -3.91 6.75 10.08
N LYS A 21 -4.97 7.33 9.51
CA LYS A 21 -4.88 8.39 8.48
C LYS A 21 -4.05 9.58 8.98
N GLY A 22 -3.16 10.09 8.12
CA GLY A 22 -2.15 11.09 8.46
C GLY A 22 -0.93 10.54 9.22
N LYS A 23 -0.84 9.22 9.40
CA LYS A 23 0.25 8.52 10.11
C LYS A 23 0.72 7.24 9.38
N ARG A 24 0.61 7.23 8.05
CA ARG A 24 1.09 6.17 7.16
C ARG A 24 2.26 6.71 6.36
N TYR A 25 3.41 6.05 6.42
CA TYR A 25 4.67 6.60 5.91
C TYR A 25 5.41 5.61 5.02
N ALA A 26 6.26 6.12 4.13
CA ALA A 26 7.25 5.34 3.42
C ALA A 26 8.61 6.04 3.44
N LEU A 27 9.72 5.29 3.42
CA LEU A 27 11.04 5.88 3.15
C LEU A 27 11.26 6.13 1.65
N PRO A 28 12.19 7.02 1.25
CA PRO A 28 12.31 7.50 -0.14
C PRO A 28 12.72 6.44 -1.18
N ASN A 29 13.22 5.29 -0.72
CA ASN A 29 13.60 4.18 -1.60
C ASN A 29 12.70 2.95 -1.40
N SER A 30 11.51 3.13 -0.82
CA SER A 30 10.60 2.01 -0.56
C SER A 30 9.86 1.60 -1.83
N THR A 31 9.57 0.31 -1.95
CA THR A 31 8.67 -0.20 -2.99
C THR A 31 7.34 -0.60 -2.37
N ILE A 32 6.25 -0.16 -2.97
CA ILE A 32 4.91 -0.62 -2.63
C ILE A 32 4.42 -1.54 -3.75
N HIS A 33 3.91 -2.71 -3.39
CA HIS A 33 3.43 -3.71 -4.35
C HIS A 33 2.02 -4.19 -4.00
N LEU A 34 1.17 -4.23 -5.01
CA LEU A 34 -0.21 -4.67 -4.99
C LEU A 34 -0.35 -5.82 -5.98
N HIS A 35 -1.15 -6.82 -5.61
CA HIS A 35 -1.60 -7.90 -6.49
C HIS A 35 -2.83 -8.55 -5.85
N GLN A 36 -3.48 -9.44 -6.57
CA GLN A 36 -4.69 -10.11 -6.13
C GLN A 36 -4.43 -11.12 -5.00
N ALA A 37 -5.51 -11.58 -4.37
CA ALA A 37 -5.40 -12.75 -3.51
C ALA A 37 -4.93 -13.96 -4.35
N VAL A 38 -3.92 -14.67 -3.86
CA VAL A 38 -3.39 -15.88 -4.49
C VAL A 38 -3.66 -17.05 -3.58
N GLY A 39 -4.16 -18.14 -4.15
CA GLY A 39 -4.35 -19.40 -3.46
C GLY A 39 -4.33 -20.56 -4.44
N SER A 40 -4.19 -21.76 -3.91
CA SER A 40 -4.26 -23.00 -4.67
C SER A 40 -5.25 -23.94 -4.00
N ALA A 41 -5.80 -24.87 -4.77
CA ALA A 41 -6.71 -25.89 -4.29
C ALA A 41 -6.43 -27.22 -4.98
N GLN A 42 -6.56 -28.31 -4.24
CA GLN A 42 -6.40 -29.68 -4.72
C GLN A 42 -7.29 -30.59 -3.88
N GLY A 43 -7.83 -31.65 -4.47
CA GLY A 43 -8.67 -32.61 -3.76
C GLY A 43 -9.92 -32.97 -4.53
N GLN A 44 -10.99 -33.33 -3.81
CA GLN A 44 -12.27 -33.61 -4.44
C GLN A 44 -12.87 -32.33 -5.03
N ALA A 45 -13.79 -32.48 -5.98
CA ALA A 45 -14.45 -31.34 -6.64
C ALA A 45 -15.05 -30.36 -5.61
N THR A 46 -15.67 -30.87 -4.55
CA THR A 46 -16.26 -30.06 -3.46
C THR A 46 -15.20 -29.27 -2.68
N ASP A 47 -14.05 -29.88 -2.38
CA ASP A 47 -12.96 -29.20 -1.68
C ASP A 47 -12.37 -28.06 -2.53
N ILE A 48 -12.20 -28.32 -3.84
CA ILE A 48 -11.75 -27.31 -4.81
C ILE A 48 -12.74 -26.14 -4.87
N GLU A 49 -14.04 -26.43 -4.92
CA GLU A 49 -15.08 -25.39 -4.94
C GLU A 49 -15.07 -24.54 -3.66
N ILE A 50 -14.98 -25.16 -2.48
CA ILE A 50 -14.93 -24.46 -1.19
C ILE A 50 -13.71 -23.53 -1.13
N ALA A 51 -12.54 -24.04 -1.49
CA ALA A 51 -11.31 -23.25 -1.50
C ALA A 51 -11.37 -22.09 -2.49
N ALA A 52 -11.89 -22.31 -3.70
CA ALA A 52 -12.06 -21.25 -4.70
C ALA A 52 -13.00 -20.15 -4.21
N ARG A 53 -14.14 -20.51 -3.58
CA ARG A 53 -15.07 -19.53 -2.98
C ARG A 53 -14.40 -18.71 -1.87
N GLU A 54 -13.57 -19.33 -1.05
CA GLU A 54 -12.84 -18.62 0.00
C GLU A 54 -11.80 -17.65 -0.57
N ILE A 55 -11.06 -18.02 -1.61
CA ILE A 55 -10.11 -17.12 -2.29
C ILE A 55 -10.84 -15.89 -2.85
N ILE A 56 -12.00 -16.09 -3.50
CA ILE A 56 -12.83 -15.00 -4.02
C ILE A 56 -13.30 -14.09 -2.87
N ARG A 57 -13.79 -14.67 -1.77
CA ARG A 57 -14.24 -13.90 -0.59
C ARG A 57 -13.10 -13.06 -0.01
N GLN A 58 -11.90 -13.62 0.11
CA GLN A 58 -10.72 -12.89 0.59
C GLN A 58 -10.31 -11.77 -0.37
N GLN A 59 -10.38 -12.02 -1.67
CA GLN A 59 -10.09 -11.02 -2.70
C GLN A 59 -11.03 -9.82 -2.60
N GLU A 60 -12.33 -10.04 -2.38
CA GLU A 60 -13.32 -8.98 -2.18
C GLU A 60 -13.02 -8.16 -0.93
N ILE A 61 -12.74 -8.82 0.20
CA ILE A 61 -12.39 -8.15 1.47
C ILE A 61 -11.15 -7.27 1.33
N ILE A 62 -10.09 -7.79 0.69
CA ILE A 62 -8.85 -7.05 0.48
C ILE A 62 -9.13 -5.80 -0.38
N ARG A 63 -9.92 -5.94 -1.45
CA ARG A 63 -10.27 -4.81 -2.33
C ARG A 63 -11.09 -3.76 -1.60
N ASP A 64 -12.04 -4.15 -0.76
CA ASP A 64 -12.83 -3.22 0.05
C ASP A 64 -11.97 -2.45 1.05
N ILE A 65 -10.99 -3.11 1.68
CA ILE A 65 -10.02 -2.45 2.57
C ILE A 65 -9.20 -1.43 1.76
N LEU A 66 -8.67 -1.82 0.60
CA LEU A 66 -7.90 -0.92 -0.24
C LEU A 66 -8.73 0.29 -0.68
N VAL A 67 -9.96 0.10 -1.16
CA VAL A 67 -10.89 1.19 -1.50
C VAL A 67 -11.07 2.14 -0.31
N ARG A 68 -11.39 1.59 0.87
CA ARG A 68 -11.64 2.39 2.09
C ARG A 68 -10.44 3.24 2.49
N HIS A 69 -9.24 2.68 2.44
CA HIS A 69 -8.04 3.33 2.96
C HIS A 69 -7.30 4.18 1.93
N THR A 70 -7.44 3.89 0.64
CA THR A 70 -6.80 4.66 -0.44
C THR A 70 -7.69 5.76 -1.00
N GLY A 71 -9.02 5.60 -0.93
CA GLY A 71 -9.98 6.48 -1.59
C GLY A 71 -10.12 6.23 -3.09
N GLN A 72 -9.44 5.21 -3.63
CA GLN A 72 -9.59 4.81 -5.04
C GLN A 72 -10.93 4.14 -5.29
N SER A 73 -11.41 4.19 -6.54
CA SER A 73 -12.61 3.47 -6.94
C SER A 73 -12.37 1.95 -6.93
N MET A 74 -13.44 1.18 -6.71
CA MET A 74 -13.39 -0.28 -6.79
C MET A 74 -12.91 -0.77 -8.17
N GLU A 75 -13.29 -0.09 -9.25
CA GLU A 75 -12.84 -0.45 -10.60
C GLU A 75 -11.32 -0.29 -10.75
N LYS A 76 -10.77 0.81 -10.24
CA LYS A 76 -9.32 1.04 -10.28
C LYS A 76 -8.57 0.02 -9.43
N ILE A 77 -9.04 -0.25 -8.21
CA ILE A 77 -8.45 -1.29 -7.36
C ILE A 77 -8.50 -2.66 -8.04
N LYS A 78 -9.61 -3.03 -8.69
CA LYS A 78 -9.71 -4.30 -9.44
C LYS A 78 -8.68 -4.39 -10.57
N HIS A 79 -8.56 -3.33 -11.37
CA HIS A 79 -7.60 -3.24 -12.46
C HIS A 79 -6.16 -3.34 -11.94
N ASP A 80 -5.80 -2.50 -10.97
CA ASP A 80 -4.43 -2.37 -10.46
C ASP A 80 -4.01 -3.54 -9.58
N THR A 81 -4.94 -4.39 -9.13
CA THR A 81 -4.61 -5.63 -8.39
C THR A 81 -4.67 -6.90 -9.24
N ASP A 82 -5.10 -6.84 -10.50
CA ASP A 82 -5.24 -8.05 -11.32
C ASP A 82 -3.88 -8.72 -11.60
N ARG A 83 -2.83 -7.92 -11.73
CA ARG A 83 -1.43 -8.39 -11.85
C ARG A 83 -0.55 -7.62 -10.89
N ASP A 84 0.72 -7.99 -10.86
CA ASP A 84 1.72 -7.27 -10.07
C ASP A 84 1.76 -5.79 -10.48
N PHE A 85 1.50 -4.93 -9.50
CA PHE A 85 1.48 -3.50 -9.66
C PHE A 85 2.40 -2.86 -8.63
N PHE A 86 3.44 -2.19 -9.14
CA PHE A 86 4.50 -1.62 -8.33
C PHE A 86 4.43 -0.10 -8.35
N LEU A 87 4.62 0.49 -7.18
CA LEU A 87 4.64 1.92 -6.96
C LEU A 87 5.93 2.31 -6.21
N ASN A 88 6.53 3.41 -6.63
CA ASN A 88 7.51 4.12 -5.80
C ASN A 88 6.80 4.87 -4.65
N PRO A 89 7.54 5.46 -3.68
CA PRO A 89 6.94 6.11 -2.51
C PRO A 89 6.04 7.30 -2.87
N GLU A 90 6.44 8.11 -3.85
CA GLU A 90 5.67 9.28 -4.29
C GLU A 90 4.35 8.86 -4.93
N GLN A 91 4.38 7.85 -5.80
CA GLN A 91 3.19 7.24 -6.38
C GLN A 91 2.31 6.61 -5.30
N ALA A 92 2.88 6.01 -4.25
CA ALA A 92 2.10 5.46 -3.14
C ALA A 92 1.39 6.54 -2.32
N VAL A 93 1.93 7.76 -2.24
CA VAL A 93 1.23 8.94 -1.69
C VAL A 93 0.10 9.36 -2.62
N GLU A 94 0.35 9.53 -3.92
CA GLU A 94 -0.68 9.90 -4.90
C GLU A 94 -1.81 8.87 -4.97
N TYR A 95 -1.48 7.59 -4.81
CA TYR A 95 -2.44 6.50 -4.76
C TYR A 95 -3.26 6.49 -3.47
N GLY A 96 -2.79 7.12 -2.40
CA GLY A 96 -3.43 7.16 -1.10
C GLY A 96 -3.10 5.99 -0.17
N ILE A 97 -2.07 5.19 -0.48
CA ILE A 97 -1.60 4.06 0.35
C ILE A 97 -0.86 4.57 1.58
N VAL A 98 0.00 5.57 1.40
CA VAL A 98 0.70 6.28 2.47
C VAL A 98 0.32 7.76 2.44
N ASP A 99 0.53 8.45 3.55
CA ASP A 99 0.25 9.88 3.69
C ASP A 99 1.47 10.74 3.36
N GLU A 100 2.69 10.24 3.64
CA GLU A 100 3.92 11.02 3.47
C GLU A 100 5.15 10.13 3.20
N VAL A 101 6.05 10.62 2.35
CA VAL A 101 7.41 10.07 2.19
C VAL A 101 8.35 10.76 3.19
N LEU A 102 8.90 10.00 4.13
CA LEU A 102 9.83 10.52 5.14
C LEU A 102 11.21 10.76 4.52
N GLY A 103 11.51 12.01 4.18
CA GLY A 103 12.83 12.44 3.73
C GLY A 103 13.79 12.78 4.89
N LYS A 104 15.03 13.14 4.55
CA LYS A 104 15.91 13.83 5.51
C LYS A 104 15.18 15.08 6.04
N PRO A 105 15.28 15.41 7.33
CA PRO A 105 14.87 16.73 7.80
C PRO A 105 15.48 17.76 6.87
N LYS A 106 14.68 18.69 6.33
CA LYS A 106 15.24 19.85 5.66
C LYS A 106 16.26 20.42 6.64
N GLU A 107 17.54 20.46 6.25
CA GLU A 107 18.49 21.30 6.98
C GLU A 107 17.82 22.66 7.08
N GLU A 108 17.45 23.06 8.31
CA GLU A 108 17.03 24.42 8.55
C GLU A 108 18.18 25.26 8.00
N THR A 109 17.89 25.95 6.89
CA THR A 109 18.85 26.81 6.23
C THR A 109 19.40 27.72 7.33
N ALA A 110 20.67 27.53 7.66
CA ALA A 110 21.40 28.34 8.60
C ALA A 110 21.62 29.73 7.99
N LYS A 111 20.55 30.48 7.73
CA LYS A 111 20.55 31.92 7.54
C LYS A 111 20.53 32.57 8.92
N LYS A 112 21.55 32.28 9.74
CA LYS A 112 21.98 33.25 10.74
C LYS A 112 22.64 34.39 9.98
N LYS A 113 21.84 35.44 9.79
CA LYS A 113 22.26 36.80 9.45
C LYS A 113 23.63 37.10 10.11
N SER A 114 24.72 37.11 9.35
CA SER A 114 25.87 37.91 9.77
C SER A 114 25.49 39.36 9.45
N GLY A 115 24.99 40.02 10.50
CA GLY A 115 24.75 41.44 10.47
C GLY A 115 26.04 42.19 10.17
N LYS A 116 25.87 43.26 9.39
CA LYS A 116 26.60 44.53 9.51
C LYS A 116 27.70 44.55 10.58
N LYS A 117 28.95 44.65 10.14
CA LYS A 117 29.81 45.79 10.44
C LYS A 117 30.83 45.95 9.33
#